data_AF-A0A6I3ACM1-F1
#
_entry.id   AF-A0A6I3ACM1-F1
#
_cell.length_a   1.000
_cell.length_b   1.000
_cell.length_c   1.000
_cell.angle_alpha   90.00
_cell.angle_beta   90.00
_cell.angle_gamma   90.00
#
_symmetry.space_group_name_H-M   'P 1'
#
loop_
_entity.id
_entity.type
_entity.pdbx_description
1 polymer ?
#
loop_
_entity_poly.entity_id
_entity_poly.type
_entity_poly.pdbx_seq_one_letter_code
_entity_poly.pdbx_strand_id
1 'polypeptide(L)'
;MNFQEHLTHRRSTMKIAVYAIAKNEEQFVEAWYNSAKKADYLLIADTGSTDNTIKKAKKLGINVVSITISPWRFDDARNASMAFLPKDIDYCIALDMDEVLVEGWREELEKVDHAVITRPRYKYTWNWNEDGSPGLQYNGDKIHSRHGYRWRYPVHEVMIGDRINEVQGWCALEIHHHADSSKPRSQYLPLLQQSVIEDPYSDRNAFYYGRELYFYGKYEEASKELQRHLSLPTATWTPERAASMRYIAKCNPDNTEEWLLKAISECPGRREAIVDLALYYYSKQAWSKCFEYSTMACEIKEKPLEYLCEAEAWGWMPHDLRAISAFNLGMHKEAYEEGKIACEIEPNDERLKNNFKYYEKAYLQAEEQDEISI
;
A
#
# COMPACT_ATOMS: atom_id res chain seq x y z
N MET A 1 -60.29 5.41 18.75
CA MET A 1 -58.85 5.23 19.00
C MET A 1 -58.33 4.21 18.01
N ASN A 2 -57.70 4.67 16.93
CA ASN A 2 -56.88 3.84 16.05
C ASN A 2 -55.49 4.47 16.02
N PHE A 3 -54.60 3.88 16.81
CA PHE A 3 -53.17 4.20 16.85
C PHE A 3 -52.49 3.52 15.66
N GLN A 4 -52.53 4.16 14.50
CA GLN A 4 -51.71 3.76 13.34
C GLN A 4 -51.53 4.94 12.38
N GLU A 5 -51.15 6.09 12.93
CA GLU A 5 -50.67 7.23 12.14
C GLU A 5 -49.13 7.27 12.16
N HIS A 6 -48.57 7.20 10.96
CA HIS A 6 -47.34 7.86 10.52
C HIS A 6 -46.04 7.64 11.32
N LEU A 7 -45.34 6.54 10.96
CA LEU A 7 -43.88 6.53 10.95
C LEU A 7 -43.39 6.07 9.58
N THR A 8 -43.68 6.86 8.55
CA THR A 8 -42.78 6.92 7.39
C THR A 8 -41.48 7.54 7.88
N HIS A 9 -40.55 6.69 8.32
CA HIS A 9 -39.14 7.07 8.44
C HIS A 9 -38.69 7.48 7.03
N ARG A 10 -38.79 8.77 6.71
CA ARG A 10 -37.85 9.38 5.76
C ARG A 10 -36.49 9.07 6.37
N ARG A 11 -35.79 8.04 5.88
CA ARG A 11 -34.35 7.94 6.08
C ARG A 11 -33.82 9.31 5.68
N SER A 12 -33.31 10.09 6.64
CA SER A 12 -32.57 11.29 6.31
C SER A 12 -31.52 10.88 5.30
N THR A 13 -31.48 11.58 4.17
CA THR A 13 -30.43 11.37 3.17
C THR A 13 -29.09 11.54 3.88
N MET A 14 -28.24 10.51 3.82
CA MET A 14 -26.93 10.48 4.47
C MET A 14 -26.15 11.75 4.10
N LYS A 15 -25.59 12.46 5.08
CA LYS A 15 -24.77 13.65 4.85
C LYS A 15 -23.31 13.28 4.83
N ILE A 16 -22.62 13.66 3.76
CA ILE A 16 -21.24 13.26 3.51
C ILE A 16 -20.37 14.50 3.34
N ALA A 17 -19.27 14.55 4.09
CA ALA A 17 -18.23 15.54 3.90
C ALA A 17 -16.99 14.91 3.25
N VAL A 18 -16.41 15.59 2.26
CA VAL A 18 -15.08 15.26 1.73
C VAL A 18 -14.14 16.38 2.14
N TYR A 19 -13.01 16.03 2.73
CA TYR A 19 -12.07 17.00 3.27
C TYR A 19 -10.62 16.62 3.01
N ALA A 20 -9.79 17.65 2.85
CA ALA A 20 -8.36 17.52 2.59
C ALA A 20 -7.57 18.56 3.40
N ILE A 21 -6.30 18.27 3.65
CA ILE A 21 -5.29 19.30 3.90
C ILE A 21 -4.56 19.59 2.59
N ALA A 22 -4.15 20.82 2.34
CA ALA A 22 -3.46 21.19 1.10
C ALA A 22 -2.31 22.17 1.35
N LYS A 23 -1.25 22.04 0.53
CA LYS A 23 -0.19 23.03 0.38
C LYS A 23 0.37 22.98 -1.04
N ASN A 24 0.13 24.03 -1.81
CA ASN A 24 0.57 24.14 -3.20
C ASN A 24 0.09 22.98 -4.09
N GLU A 25 -1.22 22.79 -4.12
CA GLU A 25 -1.91 21.69 -4.81
C GLU A 25 -2.76 22.17 -6.00
N GLU A 26 -2.47 23.34 -6.58
CA GLU A 26 -3.27 23.98 -7.64
C GLU A 26 -3.61 23.02 -8.80
N GLN A 27 -2.65 22.18 -9.18
CA GLN A 27 -2.79 21.21 -10.26
C GLN A 27 -3.91 20.19 -10.01
N PHE A 28 -4.17 19.82 -8.75
CA PHE A 28 -5.12 18.76 -8.42
C PHE A 28 -6.53 19.25 -8.07
N VAL A 29 -6.69 20.52 -7.68
CA VAL A 29 -7.95 21.08 -7.14
C VAL A 29 -9.17 20.75 -8.01
N GLU A 30 -9.04 20.81 -9.33
CA GLU A 30 -10.16 20.60 -10.25
C GLU A 30 -10.54 19.13 -10.42
N ALA A 31 -9.56 18.23 -10.48
CA ALA A 31 -9.81 16.79 -10.51
C ALA A 31 -10.46 16.34 -9.18
N TRP A 32 -9.89 16.78 -8.06
CA TRP A 32 -10.42 16.52 -6.72
C TRP A 32 -11.87 16.99 -6.59
N TYR A 33 -12.17 18.24 -6.98
CA TYR A 33 -13.53 18.78 -6.98
C TYR A 33 -14.49 17.95 -7.84
N ASN A 34 -14.11 17.67 -9.09
CA ASN A 34 -14.98 16.96 -10.01
C ASN A 34 -15.34 15.56 -9.51
N SER A 35 -14.41 14.89 -8.81
CA SER A 35 -14.63 13.59 -8.19
C SER A 35 -15.53 13.67 -6.95
N ALA A 36 -15.39 14.73 -6.15
CA ALA A 36 -16.03 14.87 -4.84
C ALA A 36 -17.34 15.67 -4.84
N LYS A 37 -17.69 16.38 -5.93
CA LYS A 37 -18.82 17.34 -6.00
C LYS A 37 -20.22 16.80 -5.65
N LYS A 38 -20.40 15.48 -5.54
CA LYS A 38 -21.62 14.84 -5.02
C LYS A 38 -21.70 14.82 -3.47
N ALA A 39 -20.67 15.30 -2.78
CA ALA A 39 -20.68 15.46 -1.32
C ALA A 39 -21.53 16.65 -0.88
N ASP A 40 -22.10 16.58 0.32
CA ASP A 40 -22.89 17.66 0.91
C ASP A 40 -22.00 18.79 1.44
N TYR A 41 -20.73 18.49 1.75
CA TYR A 41 -19.76 19.45 2.24
C TYR A 41 -18.36 19.16 1.69
N LEU A 42 -17.74 20.17 1.08
CA LEU A 42 -16.35 20.11 0.61
C LEU A 42 -15.50 21.08 1.44
N LEU A 43 -14.39 20.59 1.99
CA LEU A 43 -13.46 21.38 2.77
C LEU A 43 -12.01 21.17 2.34
N ILE A 44 -11.29 22.25 2.08
CA ILE A 44 -9.83 22.25 2.02
C ILE A 44 -9.29 23.07 3.19
N ALA A 45 -8.51 22.43 4.05
CA ALA A 45 -7.72 23.11 5.07
C ALA A 45 -6.33 23.43 4.50
N ASP A 46 -6.15 24.69 4.11
CA ASP A 46 -4.90 25.18 3.56
C ASP A 46 -3.86 25.37 4.67
N THR A 47 -2.69 24.77 4.50
CA THR A 47 -1.58 24.78 5.47
C THR A 47 -0.48 25.79 5.11
N GLY A 48 -0.81 26.77 4.25
CA GLY A 48 0.09 27.82 3.80
C GLY A 48 0.49 27.68 2.32
N SER A 49 -0.49 27.54 1.42
CA SER A 49 -0.22 27.59 -0.02
C SER A 49 0.19 29.00 -0.47
N THR A 50 1.10 29.06 -1.43
CA THR A 50 1.60 30.26 -2.09
C THR A 50 1.27 30.30 -3.58
N ASP A 51 0.78 29.19 -4.15
CA ASP A 51 0.26 29.11 -5.51
C ASP A 51 -1.25 29.49 -5.59
N ASN A 52 -1.95 29.17 -6.69
CA ASN A 52 -3.38 29.48 -6.79
C ASN A 52 -4.32 28.44 -6.18
N THR A 53 -3.84 27.51 -5.33
CA THR A 53 -4.69 26.46 -4.69
C THR A 53 -5.94 27.07 -4.07
N ILE A 54 -5.78 28.06 -3.19
CA ILE A 54 -6.88 28.71 -2.47
C ILE A 54 -7.84 29.41 -3.44
N LYS A 55 -7.29 30.15 -4.41
CA LYS A 55 -8.09 30.91 -5.39
C LYS A 55 -8.92 29.99 -6.27
N LYS A 56 -8.33 28.88 -6.73
CA LYS A 56 -8.99 27.88 -7.57
C LYS A 56 -10.08 27.14 -6.78
N ALA A 57 -9.79 26.73 -5.54
CA ALA A 57 -10.76 26.06 -4.67
C ALA A 57 -11.99 26.93 -4.38
N LYS A 58 -11.79 28.20 -4.01
CA LYS A 58 -12.89 29.14 -3.77
C LYS A 58 -13.74 29.39 -5.01
N LYS A 59 -13.13 29.46 -6.20
CA LYS A 59 -13.86 29.64 -7.48
C LYS A 59 -14.79 28.46 -7.77
N LEU A 60 -14.43 27.25 -7.34
CA LEU A 60 -15.24 26.03 -7.48
C LEU A 60 -16.29 25.88 -6.35
N GLY A 61 -16.38 26.83 -5.42
CA GLY A 61 -17.34 26.77 -4.31
C GLY A 61 -16.91 25.87 -3.15
N ILE A 62 -15.65 25.45 -3.09
CA ILE A 62 -15.12 24.66 -1.97
C ILE A 62 -14.93 25.56 -0.75
N ASN A 63 -15.31 25.09 0.45
CA ASN A 63 -14.99 25.79 1.69
C ASN A 63 -13.49 25.71 1.92
N VAL A 64 -12.83 26.85 2.14
CA VAL A 64 -11.40 26.89 2.41
C VAL A 64 -11.16 27.57 3.74
N VAL A 65 -10.45 26.87 4.63
CA VAL A 65 -9.97 27.40 5.91
C VAL A 65 -8.45 27.42 5.90
N SER A 66 -7.84 28.46 6.46
CA SER A 66 -6.39 28.51 6.63
C SER A 66 -6.04 28.03 8.03
N ILE A 67 -5.12 27.07 8.12
CA ILE A 67 -4.60 26.52 9.38
C ILE A 67 -3.08 26.65 9.42
N THR A 68 -2.52 26.66 10.62
CA THR A 68 -1.07 26.68 10.84
C THR A 68 -0.72 25.63 11.88
N ILE A 69 0.20 24.74 11.52
CA ILE A 69 0.70 23.66 12.38
C ILE A 69 2.18 23.91 12.62
N SER A 70 2.57 24.09 13.87
CA SER A 70 3.95 24.37 14.27
C SER A 70 4.22 23.78 15.67
N PRO A 71 5.15 22.81 15.81
CA PRO A 71 5.92 22.14 14.75
C PRO A 71 5.01 21.35 13.77
N TRP A 72 5.46 21.14 12.53
CA TRP A 72 4.67 20.44 11.51
C TRP A 72 4.43 18.97 11.88
N ARG A 73 3.19 18.50 11.67
CA ARG A 73 2.79 17.10 11.75
C ARG A 73 1.43 16.88 11.07
N PHE A 74 1.28 15.73 10.43
CA PHE A 74 0.11 15.41 9.60
C PHE A 74 -1.16 15.14 10.42
N ASP A 75 -1.06 14.45 11.56
CA ASP A 75 -2.19 14.18 12.44
C ASP A 75 -2.86 15.46 12.97
N ASP A 76 -2.09 16.42 13.49
CA ASP A 76 -2.65 17.69 13.96
C ASP A 76 -3.30 18.48 12.81
N ALA A 77 -2.70 18.48 11.61
CA ALA A 77 -3.28 19.12 10.44
C ALA A 77 -4.64 18.50 10.07
N ARG A 78 -4.74 17.17 10.05
CA ARG A 78 -5.99 16.46 9.75
C ARG A 78 -7.03 16.58 10.87
N ASN A 79 -6.61 16.58 12.13
CA ASN A 79 -7.52 16.81 13.25
C ASN A 79 -8.06 18.25 13.24
N ALA A 80 -7.22 19.23 12.92
CA ALA A 80 -7.64 20.62 12.75
C ALA A 80 -8.64 20.76 11.59
N SER A 81 -8.39 20.15 10.43
CA SER A 81 -9.34 20.19 9.31
C SER A 81 -10.68 19.53 9.66
N MET A 82 -10.64 18.38 10.33
CA MET A 82 -11.85 17.68 10.81
C MET A 82 -12.65 18.52 11.83
N ALA A 83 -12.02 19.39 12.61
CA ALA A 83 -12.71 20.28 13.56
C ALA A 83 -13.62 21.32 12.87
N PHE A 84 -13.35 21.68 11.62
CA PHE A 84 -14.16 22.61 10.83
C PHE A 84 -15.37 21.95 10.15
N LEU A 85 -15.46 20.62 10.15
CA LEU A 85 -16.58 19.90 9.53
C LEU A 85 -17.88 20.09 10.33
N PRO A 86 -19.03 20.27 9.67
CA PRO A 86 -20.33 20.37 10.34
C PRO A 86 -20.61 19.16 11.24
N LYS A 87 -21.37 19.39 12.32
CA LYS A 87 -21.66 18.35 13.32
C LYS A 87 -22.71 17.33 12.85
N ASP A 88 -23.52 17.71 11.88
CA ASP A 88 -24.64 16.95 11.31
C ASP A 88 -24.24 16.10 10.10
N ILE A 89 -22.93 15.95 9.84
CA ILE A 89 -22.39 14.99 8.87
C ILE A 89 -22.49 13.57 9.45
N ASP A 90 -22.85 12.59 8.62
CA ASP A 90 -22.86 11.17 8.99
C ASP A 90 -21.49 10.55 8.75
N TYR A 91 -20.96 10.70 7.53
CA TYR A 91 -19.63 10.22 7.15
C TYR A 91 -18.71 11.32 6.63
N CYS A 92 -17.43 11.20 6.98
CA CYS A 92 -16.35 12.02 6.46
C CYS A 92 -15.39 11.16 5.64
N ILE A 93 -14.98 11.67 4.49
CA ILE A 93 -13.97 11.08 3.61
C ILE A 93 -12.76 12.02 3.65
N ALA A 94 -11.66 11.57 4.26
CA ALA A 94 -10.39 12.26 4.10
C ALA A 94 -9.80 11.87 2.74
N LEU A 95 -9.89 12.77 1.76
CA LEU A 95 -9.45 12.54 0.39
C LEU A 95 -8.26 13.45 0.12
N ASP A 96 -7.08 12.89 -0.05
CA ASP A 96 -5.89 13.70 -0.33
C ASP A 96 -6.01 14.37 -1.70
N MET A 97 -5.30 15.48 -1.90
CA MET A 97 -5.51 16.31 -3.08
C MET A 97 -5.22 15.57 -4.38
N ASP A 98 -4.28 14.62 -4.37
CA ASP A 98 -3.90 13.76 -5.50
C ASP A 98 -4.72 12.46 -5.58
N GLU A 99 -5.82 12.34 -4.82
CA GLU A 99 -6.75 11.22 -4.85
C GLU A 99 -8.08 11.61 -5.53
N VAL A 100 -8.72 10.62 -6.16
CA VAL A 100 -9.98 10.76 -6.91
C VAL A 100 -10.98 9.71 -6.44
N LEU A 101 -12.19 10.16 -6.13
CA LEU A 101 -13.35 9.29 -5.92
C LEU A 101 -13.88 8.80 -7.27
N VAL A 102 -14.00 7.48 -7.45
CA VAL A 102 -14.50 6.90 -8.71
C VAL A 102 -15.99 7.19 -8.88
N GLU A 103 -16.45 7.43 -10.11
CA GLU A 103 -17.87 7.66 -10.41
C GLU A 103 -18.75 6.52 -9.84
N GLY A 104 -19.88 6.89 -9.23
CA GLY A 104 -20.73 5.94 -8.48
C GLY A 104 -20.39 5.84 -6.99
N TRP A 105 -19.32 6.49 -6.51
CA TRP A 105 -18.89 6.37 -5.10
C TRP A 105 -19.97 6.72 -4.08
N ARG A 106 -20.80 7.72 -4.39
CA ARG A 106 -21.83 8.25 -3.50
C ARG A 106 -22.91 7.19 -3.28
N GLU A 107 -23.36 6.61 -4.38
CA GLU A 107 -24.38 5.57 -4.42
C GLU A 107 -23.90 4.30 -3.69
N GLU A 108 -22.63 3.92 -3.83
CA GLU A 108 -22.05 2.79 -3.09
C GLU A 108 -21.91 3.06 -1.58
N LEU A 109 -21.53 4.28 -1.19
CA LEU A 109 -21.41 4.64 0.22
C LEU A 109 -22.79 4.75 0.89
N GLU A 110 -23.82 5.21 0.18
CA GLU A 110 -25.20 5.29 0.70
C GLU A 110 -25.87 3.94 0.95
N LYS A 111 -25.35 2.86 0.35
CA LYS A 111 -25.78 1.48 0.67
C LYS A 111 -25.31 1.01 2.05
N VAL A 112 -24.31 1.67 2.63
CA VAL A 112 -23.78 1.34 3.95
C VAL A 112 -24.78 1.75 5.02
N ASP A 113 -25.07 0.83 5.95
CA ASP A 113 -25.87 1.13 7.13
C ASP A 113 -25.05 1.95 8.14
N HIS A 114 -25.09 3.28 7.99
CA HIS A 114 -24.38 4.24 8.84
C HIS A 114 -24.87 4.29 10.29
N ALA A 115 -25.97 3.61 10.63
CA ALA A 115 -26.37 3.43 12.02
C ALA A 115 -25.53 2.35 12.74
N VAL A 116 -24.87 1.47 11.98
CA VAL A 116 -24.09 0.34 12.50
C VAL A 116 -22.62 0.48 12.15
N ILE A 117 -22.32 0.70 10.87
CA ILE A 117 -20.96 0.80 10.37
C ILE A 117 -20.45 2.21 10.68
N THR A 118 -19.29 2.30 11.31
CA THR A 118 -18.66 3.59 11.67
C THR A 118 -17.39 3.83 10.87
N ARG A 119 -16.90 2.79 10.18
CA ARG A 119 -15.63 2.80 9.46
C ARG A 119 -15.72 2.04 8.12
N PRO A 120 -16.32 2.64 7.09
CA PRO A 120 -16.38 2.03 5.77
C PRO A 120 -14.98 1.70 5.22
N ARG A 121 -14.82 0.48 4.70
CA ARG A 121 -13.62 -0.02 4.02
C ARG A 121 -13.91 -0.19 2.54
N TYR A 122 -12.91 0.07 1.72
CA TYR A 122 -13.08 0.18 0.27
C TYR A 122 -11.81 -0.21 -0.46
N LYS A 123 -11.91 -0.43 -1.77
CA LYS A 123 -10.74 -0.73 -2.58
C LYS A 123 -10.00 0.56 -2.94
N TYR A 124 -8.72 0.58 -2.62
CA TYR A 124 -7.84 1.71 -2.89
C TYR A 124 -6.77 1.31 -3.88
N THR A 125 -6.69 2.02 -5.01
CA THR A 125 -5.62 1.88 -6.00
C THR A 125 -4.55 2.91 -5.69
N TRP A 126 -3.42 2.46 -5.15
CA TRP A 126 -2.35 3.35 -4.65
C TRP A 126 -1.43 3.85 -5.78
N ASN A 127 -1.21 3.06 -6.81
CA ASN A 127 -0.44 3.49 -7.98
C ASN A 127 -0.93 2.77 -9.25
N TRP A 128 -0.35 3.19 -10.37
CA TRP A 128 -0.69 2.76 -11.71
C TRP A 128 0.57 2.34 -12.45
N ASN A 129 0.46 1.33 -13.30
CA ASN A 129 1.53 0.89 -14.19
C ASN A 129 1.59 1.81 -15.42
N GLU A 130 2.68 1.73 -16.21
CA GLU A 130 2.87 2.57 -17.40
C GLU A 130 1.78 2.36 -18.47
N ASP A 131 1.21 1.16 -18.55
CA ASP A 131 0.12 0.81 -19.46
C ASP A 131 -1.26 1.31 -18.99
N GLY A 132 -1.32 1.96 -17.82
CA GLY A 132 -2.55 2.46 -17.20
C GLY A 132 -3.35 1.42 -16.42
N SER A 133 -2.85 0.18 -16.28
CA SER A 133 -3.45 -0.82 -15.39
C SER A 133 -3.16 -0.52 -13.91
N PRO A 134 -4.03 -0.95 -12.97
CA PRO A 134 -3.78 -0.75 -11.55
C PRO A 134 -2.52 -1.49 -11.06
N GLY A 135 -1.71 -0.81 -10.26
CA GLY A 135 -0.56 -1.39 -9.57
C GLY A 135 -0.94 -2.02 -8.23
N LEU A 136 -0.40 -1.47 -7.15
CA LEU A 136 -0.71 -1.86 -5.78
C LEU A 136 -2.13 -1.44 -5.42
N GLN A 137 -2.91 -2.41 -4.93
CA GLN A 137 -4.25 -2.21 -4.42
C GLN A 137 -4.36 -2.79 -3.02
N TYR A 138 -5.08 -2.11 -2.13
CA TYR A 138 -5.34 -2.58 -0.77
C TYR A 138 -6.63 -1.98 -0.19
N ASN A 139 -7.01 -2.42 1.00
CA ASN A 139 -8.20 -1.94 1.70
C ASN A 139 -7.98 -0.54 2.28
N GLY A 140 -8.54 0.48 1.65
CA GLY A 140 -8.52 1.86 2.13
C GLY A 140 -9.28 2.04 3.46
N ASP A 141 -8.88 3.05 4.21
CA ASP A 141 -9.33 3.28 5.59
C ASP A 141 -9.54 4.77 5.92
N LYS A 142 -9.74 5.65 4.93
CA LYS A 142 -9.89 7.10 5.17
C LYS A 142 -11.35 7.58 5.34
N ILE A 143 -12.32 6.66 5.38
CA ILE A 143 -13.73 6.97 5.62
C ILE A 143 -14.10 6.65 7.07
N HIS A 144 -14.77 7.57 7.75
CA HIS A 144 -15.15 7.42 9.16
C HIS A 144 -16.45 8.15 9.47
N SER A 145 -17.15 7.72 10.52
CA SER A 145 -18.25 8.51 11.08
C SER A 145 -17.73 9.85 11.57
N ARG A 146 -18.56 10.88 11.48
CA ARG A 146 -18.17 12.25 11.87
C ARG A 146 -17.63 12.35 13.29
N HIS A 147 -18.16 11.54 14.21
CA HIS A 147 -17.80 11.55 15.63
C HIS A 147 -17.10 10.25 16.03
N GLY A 148 -16.35 10.31 17.14
CA GLY A 148 -15.71 9.15 17.75
C GLY A 148 -14.37 8.75 17.14
N TYR A 149 -13.80 9.55 16.23
CA TYR A 149 -12.49 9.28 15.64
C TYR A 149 -11.57 10.48 15.74
N ARG A 150 -10.25 10.20 15.73
CA ARG A 150 -9.18 11.20 15.60
C ARG A 150 -8.01 10.62 14.83
N TRP A 151 -7.30 11.46 14.11
CA TRP A 151 -6.02 11.12 13.49
C TRP A 151 -4.95 11.01 14.56
N ARG A 152 -4.00 10.09 14.35
CA ARG A 152 -2.85 9.87 15.21
C ARG A 152 -1.62 9.61 14.36
N TYR A 153 -0.48 10.09 14.86
CA TYR A 153 0.88 9.97 14.38
C TYR A 153 1.33 11.09 13.44
N PRO A 154 2.57 11.56 13.59
CA PRO A 154 3.03 12.76 12.89
C PRO A 154 3.15 12.57 11.38
N VAL A 155 3.25 11.32 10.91
CA VAL A 155 3.30 10.83 9.53
C VAL A 155 2.83 9.36 9.54
N HIS A 156 2.41 8.83 8.39
CA HIS A 156 1.75 7.51 8.30
C HIS A 156 0.53 7.43 9.23
N GLU A 157 -0.18 8.56 9.29
CA GLU A 157 -1.27 8.81 10.20
C GLU A 157 -2.41 7.81 10.01
N VAL A 158 -3.03 7.43 11.13
CA VAL A 158 -4.17 6.51 11.16
C VAL A 158 -5.29 7.12 11.97
N MET A 159 -6.54 6.74 11.67
CA MET A 159 -7.62 7.06 12.59
C MET A 159 -7.64 6.05 13.72
N ILE A 160 -7.87 6.56 14.92
CA ILE A 160 -8.15 5.76 16.10
C ILE A 160 -9.53 6.13 16.64
N GLY A 161 -10.25 5.13 17.15
CA GLY A 161 -11.48 5.36 17.88
C GLY A 161 -11.22 6.08 19.21
N ASP A 162 -12.02 7.09 19.51
CA ASP A 162 -12.09 7.78 20.81
C ASP A 162 -13.53 7.70 21.33
N ARG A 163 -13.73 6.90 22.38
CA ARG A 163 -15.05 6.65 23.01
C ARG A 163 -16.11 6.12 22.03
N ILE A 164 -15.68 5.37 21.02
CA ILE A 164 -16.54 4.65 20.08
C ILE A 164 -16.14 3.18 20.03
N ASN A 165 -17.11 2.30 19.74
CA ASN A 165 -16.82 0.96 19.26
C ASN A 165 -16.71 1.02 17.73
N GLU A 166 -15.49 0.87 17.20
CA GLU A 166 -15.30 0.84 15.75
C GLU A 166 -15.99 -0.40 15.15
N VAL A 167 -16.75 -0.18 14.09
CA VAL A 167 -17.42 -1.23 13.31
C VAL A 167 -17.07 -0.99 11.84
N GLN A 168 -16.23 -1.87 11.31
CA GLN A 168 -15.81 -1.82 9.92
C GLN A 168 -16.83 -2.54 9.03
N GLY A 169 -17.04 -2.01 7.84
CA GLY A 169 -17.92 -2.62 6.84
C GLY A 169 -17.44 -2.31 5.44
N TRP A 170 -17.44 -3.31 4.56
CA TRP A 170 -17.00 -3.14 3.18
C TRP A 170 -18.06 -2.43 2.33
N CYS A 171 -17.62 -1.53 1.47
CA CYS A 171 -18.44 -0.96 0.39
C CYS A 171 -17.67 -1.01 -0.94
N ALA A 172 -18.43 -1.00 -2.04
CA ALA A 172 -17.87 -1.16 -3.37
C ALA A 172 -17.31 0.13 -3.99
N LEU A 173 -17.24 1.24 -3.23
CA LEU A 173 -16.55 2.43 -3.76
C LEU A 173 -15.08 2.14 -3.98
N GLU A 174 -14.49 2.91 -4.90
CA GLU A 174 -13.05 2.93 -5.13
C GLU A 174 -12.51 4.35 -4.98
N ILE A 175 -11.27 4.45 -4.48
CA ILE A 175 -10.48 5.68 -4.50
C ILE A 175 -9.17 5.38 -5.24
N HIS A 176 -8.82 6.27 -6.16
CA HIS A 176 -7.66 6.16 -7.03
C HIS A 176 -6.64 7.25 -6.69
N HIS A 177 -5.38 6.86 -6.45
CA HIS A 177 -4.28 7.78 -6.15
C HIS A 177 -3.44 8.05 -7.40
N HIS A 178 -3.22 9.34 -7.69
CA HIS A 178 -2.44 9.82 -8.82
C HIS A 178 -1.30 10.72 -8.33
N ALA A 179 -0.35 10.10 -7.63
CA ALA A 179 0.73 10.79 -6.93
C ALA A 179 1.58 11.71 -7.82
N ASP A 180 1.96 12.87 -7.28
CA ASP A 180 3.00 13.73 -7.83
C ASP A 180 4.39 13.17 -7.50
N SER A 181 5.05 12.54 -8.47
CA SER A 181 6.39 11.97 -8.30
C SER A 181 7.49 13.02 -8.09
N SER A 182 7.21 14.30 -8.34
CA SER A 182 8.18 15.38 -8.15
C SER A 182 8.33 15.84 -6.69
N LYS A 183 7.40 15.44 -5.80
CA LYS A 183 7.41 15.88 -4.40
C LYS A 183 8.42 15.10 -3.56
N PRO A 184 9.35 15.79 -2.87
CA PRO A 184 10.32 15.12 -2.01
C PRO A 184 9.63 14.57 -0.75
N ARG A 185 9.89 13.30 -0.44
CA ARG A 185 9.44 12.64 0.82
C ARG A 185 10.43 12.83 1.99
N SER A 186 11.34 13.80 1.89
CA SER A 186 12.45 13.99 2.85
C SER A 186 12.02 14.35 4.28
N GLN A 187 10.75 14.71 4.49
CA GLN A 187 10.22 15.10 5.81
C GLN A 187 9.84 13.90 6.68
N TYR A 188 9.81 12.68 6.14
CA TYR A 188 9.23 11.53 6.84
C TYR A 188 10.13 11.00 7.95
N LEU A 189 11.44 10.95 7.74
CA LEU A 189 12.37 10.38 8.74
C LEU A 189 12.34 11.13 10.09
N PRO A 190 12.42 12.48 10.14
CA PRO A 190 12.30 13.19 11.42
C PRO A 190 10.93 13.00 12.11
N LEU A 191 9.84 12.93 11.33
CA LEU A 191 8.50 12.72 11.87
C LEU A 191 8.31 11.30 12.42
N LEU A 192 8.87 10.29 11.75
CA LEU A 192 8.91 8.91 12.24
C LEU A 192 9.77 8.79 13.50
N GLN A 193 10.93 9.44 13.53
CA GLN A 193 11.78 9.50 14.72
C GLN A 193 11.03 10.12 15.91
N GLN A 194 10.33 11.23 15.70
CA GLN A 194 9.49 11.83 16.73
C GLN A 194 8.38 10.86 17.17
N SER A 195 7.73 10.19 16.23
CA SER A 195 6.65 9.24 16.51
C SER A 195 7.07 8.09 17.43
N VAL A 196 8.25 7.50 17.21
CA VAL A 196 8.76 6.40 18.07
C VAL A 196 9.28 6.90 19.42
N ILE A 197 9.65 8.17 19.55
CA ILE A 197 10.00 8.79 20.84
C ILE A 197 8.72 9.02 21.67
N GLU A 198 7.66 9.53 21.03
CA GLU A 198 6.38 9.83 21.69
C GLU A 198 5.59 8.57 22.05
N ASP A 199 5.62 7.54 21.20
CA ASP A 199 5.01 6.24 21.45
C ASP A 199 5.97 5.09 21.12
N PRO A 200 6.86 4.71 22.05
CA PRO A 200 7.82 3.64 21.84
C PRO A 200 7.17 2.25 21.78
N TYR A 201 5.87 2.11 22.08
CA TYR A 201 5.17 0.83 22.05
C TYR A 201 4.39 0.60 20.75
N SER A 202 4.34 1.59 19.86
CA SER A 202 3.71 1.45 18.53
C SER A 202 4.56 0.55 17.63
N ASP A 203 4.08 -0.67 17.35
CA ASP A 203 4.72 -1.60 16.42
C ASP A 203 4.77 -1.05 15.00
N ARG A 204 3.65 -0.55 14.49
CA ARG A 204 3.52 0.11 13.19
C ARG A 204 4.62 1.17 12.96
N ASN A 205 4.82 2.06 13.92
CA ASN A 205 5.80 3.14 13.76
C ASN A 205 7.23 2.64 13.94
N ALA A 206 7.44 1.61 14.78
CA ALA A 206 8.74 0.93 14.85
C ALA A 206 9.12 0.33 13.50
N PHE A 207 8.17 -0.36 12.85
CA PHE A 207 8.36 -0.91 11.51
C PHE A 207 8.67 0.19 10.48
N TYR A 208 7.82 1.22 10.38
CA TYR A 208 8.03 2.28 9.40
C TYR A 208 9.31 3.05 9.65
N TYR A 209 9.68 3.34 10.90
CA TYR A 209 10.92 4.02 11.22
C TYR A 209 12.14 3.17 10.86
N GLY A 210 12.16 1.89 11.24
CA GLY A 210 13.22 0.96 10.86
C GLY A 210 13.39 0.83 9.34
N ARG A 211 12.27 0.74 8.61
CA ARG A 211 12.27 0.72 7.14
C ARG A 211 12.80 2.02 6.54
N GLU A 212 12.39 3.17 7.07
CA GLU A 212 12.84 4.47 6.56
C GLU A 212 14.33 4.67 6.83
N LEU A 213 14.83 4.26 8.00
CA LEU A 213 16.27 4.25 8.29
C LEU A 213 17.07 3.45 7.26
N TYR A 214 16.56 2.30 6.81
CA TYR A 214 17.18 1.50 5.76
C TYR A 214 17.27 2.28 4.43
N PHE A 215 16.19 2.93 4.00
CA PHE A 215 16.18 3.73 2.77
C PHE A 215 17.10 4.96 2.83
N TYR A 216 17.39 5.46 4.04
CA TYR A 216 18.38 6.51 4.29
C TYR A 216 19.82 5.97 4.43
N GLY A 217 20.04 4.66 4.26
CA GLY A 217 21.37 4.03 4.36
C GLY A 217 21.88 3.88 5.80
N LYS A 218 21.03 4.06 6.80
CA LYS A 218 21.37 3.93 8.22
C LYS A 218 21.18 2.49 8.69
N TYR A 219 21.91 1.55 8.09
CA TYR A 219 21.67 0.10 8.23
C TYR A 219 21.74 -0.42 9.67
N GLU A 220 22.67 0.08 10.48
CA GLU A 220 22.79 -0.34 11.89
C GLU A 220 21.59 0.15 12.72
N GLU A 221 21.21 1.42 12.59
CA GLU A 221 20.02 1.99 13.24
C GLU A 221 18.75 1.25 12.78
N ALA A 222 18.63 0.97 11.48
CA ALA A 222 17.52 0.23 10.89
C ALA A 222 17.39 -1.18 11.47
N SER A 223 18.49 -1.95 11.48
CA SER A 223 18.52 -3.31 12.01
C SER A 223 18.12 -3.35 13.48
N LYS A 224 18.63 -2.41 14.29
CA LYS A 224 18.26 -2.30 15.72
C LYS A 224 16.78 -2.00 15.90
N GLU A 225 16.24 -1.06 15.14
CA GLU A 225 14.85 -0.66 15.25
C GLU A 225 13.88 -1.75 14.75
N LEU A 226 14.23 -2.46 13.69
CA LEU A 226 13.44 -3.58 13.18
C LEU A 226 13.46 -4.78 14.14
N GLN A 227 14.58 -5.04 14.81
CA GLN A 227 14.63 -6.03 15.90
C GLN A 227 13.78 -5.59 17.09
N ARG A 228 13.76 -4.29 17.41
CA ARG A 228 12.87 -3.73 18.44
C ARG A 228 11.41 -3.96 18.04
N HIS A 229 11.03 -3.65 16.80
CA HIS A 229 9.69 -3.95 16.28
C HIS A 229 9.31 -5.42 16.50
N LEU A 230 10.17 -6.36 16.11
CA LEU A 230 9.92 -7.81 16.29
C LEU A 230 9.73 -8.23 17.76
N SER A 231 10.31 -7.49 18.70
CA SER A 231 10.20 -7.74 20.15
C SER A 231 8.94 -7.15 20.81
N LEU A 232 8.22 -6.25 20.11
CA LEU A 232 7.03 -5.60 20.66
C LEU A 232 5.87 -6.60 20.76
N PRO A 233 5.18 -6.70 21.92
CA PRO A 233 4.03 -7.60 22.07
C PRO A 233 2.86 -7.29 21.13
N THR A 234 2.74 -6.05 20.66
CA THR A 234 1.68 -5.62 19.73
C THR A 234 2.02 -5.90 18.27
N ALA A 235 3.29 -6.18 17.95
CA ALA A 235 3.73 -6.58 16.63
C ALA A 235 3.29 -8.02 16.35
N THR A 236 2.00 -8.22 16.07
CA THR A 236 1.39 -9.55 15.84
C THR A 236 1.06 -9.80 14.37
N TRP A 237 1.11 -8.79 13.51
CA TRP A 237 0.79 -8.94 12.10
C TRP A 237 1.98 -9.54 11.34
N THR A 238 1.84 -10.82 10.97
CA THR A 238 2.93 -11.62 10.40
C THR A 238 3.56 -11.05 9.12
N PRO A 239 2.85 -10.37 8.19
CA PRO A 239 3.48 -9.76 7.02
C PRO A 239 4.49 -8.66 7.36
N GLU A 240 4.18 -7.75 8.30
CA GLU A 240 5.11 -6.69 8.74
C GLU A 240 6.31 -7.26 9.50
N ARG A 241 6.09 -8.31 10.30
CA ARG A 241 7.16 -9.02 11.00
C ARG A 241 8.11 -9.68 10.00
N ALA A 242 7.59 -10.41 9.01
CA ALA A 242 8.38 -11.02 7.94
C ALA A 242 9.12 -9.94 7.11
N ALA A 243 8.48 -8.82 6.79
CA ALA A 243 9.13 -7.70 6.13
C ALA A 243 10.29 -7.11 6.96
N SER A 244 10.13 -7.01 8.29
CA SER A 244 11.21 -6.57 9.18
C SER A 244 12.42 -7.50 9.13
N MET A 245 12.18 -8.81 9.16
CA MET A 245 13.23 -9.82 9.02
C MET A 245 13.95 -9.70 7.66
N ARG A 246 13.22 -9.47 6.56
CA ARG A 246 13.81 -9.21 5.23
C ARG A 246 14.69 -7.96 5.21
N TYR A 247 14.25 -6.86 5.83
CA TYR A 247 15.07 -5.66 5.93
C TYR A 247 16.31 -5.86 6.82
N ILE A 248 16.21 -6.63 7.91
CA ILE A 248 17.36 -7.00 8.73
C ILE A 248 18.37 -7.82 7.90
N ALA A 249 17.91 -8.77 7.09
CA ALA A 249 18.75 -9.55 6.18
C ALA A 249 19.52 -8.63 5.21
N LYS A 250 18.85 -7.59 4.68
CA LYS A 250 19.47 -6.59 3.80
C LYS A 250 20.46 -5.68 4.52
N CYS A 251 20.25 -5.40 5.81
CA CYS A 251 21.17 -4.60 6.64
C CYS A 251 22.41 -5.40 7.10
N ASN A 252 22.28 -6.71 7.28
CA ASN A 252 23.34 -7.59 7.78
C ASN A 252 23.54 -8.80 6.84
N PRO A 253 24.40 -8.66 5.82
CA PRO A 253 24.60 -9.69 4.80
C PRO A 253 25.11 -11.03 5.35
N ASP A 254 25.81 -11.05 6.48
CA ASP A 254 26.41 -12.27 7.05
C ASP A 254 25.37 -13.30 7.51
N ASN A 255 24.16 -12.83 7.89
CA ASN A 255 23.08 -13.68 8.39
C ASN A 255 21.86 -13.68 7.45
N THR A 256 22.06 -13.38 6.16
CA THR A 256 20.96 -13.23 5.18
C THR A 256 20.07 -14.47 5.13
N GLU A 257 20.66 -15.65 4.97
CA GLU A 257 19.93 -16.93 4.86
C GLU A 257 19.09 -17.20 6.11
N GLU A 258 19.66 -16.99 7.30
CA GLU A 258 18.96 -17.21 8.57
C GLU A 258 17.74 -16.30 8.71
N TRP A 259 17.88 -15.00 8.43
CA TRP A 259 16.79 -14.04 8.56
C TRP A 259 15.68 -14.27 7.53
N LEU A 260 16.03 -14.65 6.31
CA LEU A 260 15.03 -14.95 5.28
C LEU A 260 14.27 -16.25 5.59
N LEU A 261 14.94 -17.29 6.12
CA LEU A 261 14.26 -18.50 6.59
C LEU A 261 13.30 -18.21 7.76
N LYS A 262 13.69 -17.32 8.69
CA LYS A 262 12.78 -16.82 9.74
C LYS A 262 11.59 -16.08 9.14
N ALA A 263 11.80 -15.22 8.14
CA ALA A 263 10.74 -14.47 7.49
C ALA A 263 9.71 -15.38 6.80
N ILE A 264 10.17 -16.45 6.12
CA ILE A 264 9.30 -17.46 5.51
C ILE A 264 8.47 -18.19 6.59
N SER A 265 9.11 -18.54 7.69
CA SER A 265 8.45 -19.24 8.81
C SER A 265 7.44 -18.35 9.54
N GLU A 266 7.70 -17.04 9.63
CA GLU A 266 6.85 -16.04 10.28
C GLU A 266 5.56 -15.79 9.49
N CYS A 267 5.63 -15.76 8.15
CA CYS A 267 4.47 -15.51 7.29
C CYS A 267 4.38 -16.53 6.14
N PRO A 268 4.03 -17.80 6.43
CA PRO A 268 3.87 -18.83 5.41
C PRO A 268 2.73 -18.44 4.45
N GLY A 269 2.94 -18.63 3.15
CA GLY A 269 1.98 -18.22 2.11
C GLY A 269 2.23 -16.85 1.47
N ARG A 270 3.39 -16.24 1.73
CA ARG A 270 3.88 -15.04 1.03
C ARG A 270 5.03 -15.36 0.09
N ARG A 271 5.09 -14.66 -1.05
CA ARG A 271 6.16 -14.83 -2.03
C ARG A 271 7.42 -14.05 -1.66
N GLU A 272 7.28 -12.89 -1.03
CA GLU A 272 8.34 -11.90 -0.86
C GLU A 272 9.61 -12.46 -0.20
N ALA A 273 9.47 -13.13 0.95
CA ALA A 273 10.61 -13.71 1.65
C ALA A 273 11.21 -14.92 0.91
N ILE A 274 10.37 -15.71 0.22
CA ILE A 274 10.78 -16.87 -0.56
C ILE A 274 11.59 -16.43 -1.78
N VAL A 275 11.11 -15.40 -2.50
CA VAL A 275 11.79 -14.81 -3.66
C VAL A 275 13.11 -14.16 -3.25
N ASP A 276 13.15 -13.40 -2.14
CA ASP A 276 14.41 -12.87 -1.60
C ASP A 276 15.42 -13.99 -1.31
N LEU A 277 14.96 -15.13 -0.77
CA LEU A 277 15.83 -16.27 -0.48
C LEU A 277 16.30 -17.00 -1.74
N ALA A 278 15.44 -17.14 -2.75
CA ALA A 278 15.82 -17.65 -4.07
C ALA A 278 16.86 -16.73 -4.73
N LEU A 279 16.68 -15.41 -4.65
CA LEU A 279 17.64 -14.42 -5.14
C LEU A 279 18.98 -14.48 -4.38
N TYR A 280 18.94 -14.71 -3.07
CA TYR A 280 20.15 -14.96 -2.29
C TYR A 280 20.90 -16.21 -2.81
N TYR A 281 20.22 -17.33 -3.04
CA TYR A 281 20.85 -18.53 -3.59
C TYR A 281 21.34 -18.37 -5.03
N TYR A 282 20.61 -17.60 -5.85
CA TYR A 282 21.08 -17.17 -7.17
C TYR A 282 22.43 -16.45 -7.08
N SER A 283 22.57 -15.48 -6.15
CA SER A 283 23.82 -14.74 -5.95
C SER A 283 24.99 -15.63 -5.52
N LYS A 284 24.70 -16.78 -4.90
CA LYS A 284 25.67 -17.80 -4.49
C LYS A 284 25.85 -18.92 -5.53
N GLN A 285 25.14 -18.86 -6.66
CA GLN A 285 25.08 -19.91 -7.68
C GLN A 285 24.66 -21.28 -7.12
N ALA A 286 23.88 -21.28 -6.03
CA ALA A 286 23.33 -22.49 -5.42
C ALA A 286 22.07 -22.92 -6.20
N TRP A 287 22.25 -23.36 -7.46
CA TRP A 287 21.18 -23.55 -8.43
C TRP A 287 20.05 -24.45 -7.95
N SER A 288 20.35 -25.58 -7.30
CA SER A 288 19.34 -26.48 -6.76
C SER A 288 18.42 -25.78 -5.75
N LYS A 289 19.00 -24.99 -4.82
CA LYS A 289 18.22 -24.23 -3.84
C LYS A 289 17.48 -23.07 -4.49
N CYS A 290 18.09 -22.37 -5.44
CA CYS A 290 17.42 -21.31 -6.20
C CYS A 290 16.18 -21.84 -6.91
N PHE A 291 16.28 -23.00 -7.56
CA PHE A 291 15.17 -23.67 -8.23
C PHE A 291 14.07 -24.10 -7.26
N GLU A 292 14.46 -24.71 -6.13
CA GLU A 292 13.53 -25.14 -5.08
C GLU A 292 12.68 -23.96 -4.56
N TYR A 293 13.32 -22.89 -4.09
CA TYR A 293 12.60 -21.76 -3.48
C TYR A 293 11.83 -20.93 -4.52
N SER A 294 12.34 -20.74 -5.73
CA SER A 294 11.57 -20.09 -6.80
C SER A 294 10.33 -20.91 -7.20
N THR A 295 10.42 -22.24 -7.23
CA THR A 295 9.28 -23.13 -7.42
C THR A 295 8.25 -22.95 -6.30
N MET A 296 8.68 -22.97 -5.03
CA MET A 296 7.80 -22.70 -3.89
C MET A 296 7.08 -21.36 -3.99
N ALA A 297 7.76 -20.30 -4.45
CA ALA A 297 7.11 -19.00 -4.65
C ALA A 297 6.03 -19.07 -5.74
N CYS A 298 6.31 -19.74 -6.86
CA CYS A 298 5.37 -19.94 -7.96
C CYS A 298 4.13 -20.76 -7.56
N GLU A 299 4.22 -21.64 -6.57
CA GLU A 299 3.08 -22.44 -6.06
C GLU A 299 2.05 -21.59 -5.29
N ILE A 300 2.45 -20.46 -4.72
CA ILE A 300 1.54 -19.54 -4.04
C ILE A 300 0.77 -18.72 -5.08
N LYS A 301 -0.50 -19.07 -5.36
CA LYS A 301 -1.29 -18.46 -6.44
C LYS A 301 -2.11 -17.23 -6.04
N GLU A 302 -2.52 -17.14 -4.78
CA GLU A 302 -3.43 -16.10 -4.32
C GLU A 302 -2.67 -14.87 -3.81
N LYS A 303 -2.77 -13.75 -4.55
CA LYS A 303 -2.21 -12.47 -4.13
C LYS A 303 -3.14 -11.80 -3.11
N PRO A 304 -2.70 -11.53 -1.88
CA PRO A 304 -3.52 -10.86 -0.88
C PRO A 304 -3.69 -9.38 -1.17
N LEU A 305 -4.84 -8.83 -0.76
CA LEU A 305 -5.20 -7.41 -0.95
C LEU A 305 -4.62 -6.54 0.18
N GLU A 306 -3.29 -6.49 0.23
CA GLU A 306 -2.53 -5.81 1.28
C GLU A 306 -1.35 -5.03 0.71
N TYR A 307 -0.80 -4.09 1.50
CA TYR A 307 0.21 -3.16 1.00
C TYR A 307 1.63 -3.76 0.88
N LEU A 308 1.91 -4.88 1.55
CA LEU A 308 3.21 -5.58 1.51
C LEU A 308 3.26 -6.64 0.41
N CYS A 309 2.76 -6.30 -0.78
CA CYS A 309 2.73 -7.16 -1.96
C CYS A 309 3.62 -6.56 -3.05
N GLU A 310 4.86 -7.04 -3.15
CA GLU A 310 5.87 -6.48 -4.07
C GLU A 310 5.65 -6.95 -5.52
N ALA A 311 5.67 -6.01 -6.47
CA ALA A 311 5.36 -6.31 -7.88
C ALA A 311 6.28 -7.39 -8.47
N GLU A 312 7.59 -7.32 -8.19
CA GLU A 312 8.57 -8.28 -8.69
C GLU A 312 8.32 -9.70 -8.13
N ALA A 313 8.04 -9.83 -6.83
CA ALA A 313 7.79 -11.13 -6.19
C ALA A 313 6.51 -11.81 -6.70
N TRP A 314 5.51 -11.02 -7.13
CA TRP A 314 4.26 -11.50 -7.73
C TRP A 314 4.28 -11.48 -9.27
N GLY A 315 5.39 -11.06 -9.88
CA GLY A 315 5.54 -10.87 -11.31
C GLY A 315 6.61 -11.78 -11.90
N TRP A 316 7.51 -11.20 -12.69
CA TRP A 316 8.50 -11.92 -13.50
C TRP A 316 9.59 -12.62 -12.68
N MET A 317 9.95 -12.10 -11.50
CA MET A 317 11.15 -12.50 -10.76
C MET A 317 11.19 -13.97 -10.35
N PRO A 318 10.15 -14.59 -9.75
CA PRO A 318 10.20 -16.01 -9.43
C PRO A 318 10.34 -16.88 -10.69
N HIS A 319 9.73 -16.50 -11.82
CA HIS A 319 9.84 -17.22 -13.08
C HIS A 319 11.25 -17.12 -13.68
N ASP A 320 11.86 -15.94 -13.67
CA ASP A 320 13.24 -15.75 -14.13
C ASP A 320 14.26 -16.52 -13.26
N LEU A 321 14.11 -16.47 -11.92
CA LEU A 321 14.95 -17.24 -11.00
C LEU A 321 14.79 -18.75 -11.21
N ARG A 322 13.58 -19.22 -11.48
CA ARG A 322 13.31 -20.63 -11.80
C ARG A 322 13.91 -21.02 -13.14
N ALA A 323 13.78 -20.18 -14.17
CA ALA A 323 14.32 -20.43 -15.50
C ALA A 323 15.85 -20.50 -15.49
N ILE A 324 16.52 -19.53 -14.88
CA ILE A 324 17.99 -19.48 -14.85
C ILE A 324 18.58 -20.63 -14.03
N SER A 325 17.95 -21.00 -12.92
CA SER A 325 18.40 -22.13 -12.11
C SER A 325 18.14 -23.47 -12.81
N ALA A 326 16.98 -23.66 -13.44
CA ALA A 326 16.66 -24.83 -14.26
C ALA A 326 17.70 -25.01 -15.38
N PHE A 327 18.04 -23.94 -16.10
CA PHE A 327 19.03 -23.98 -17.16
C PHE A 327 20.40 -24.47 -16.68
N ASN A 328 20.87 -23.95 -15.55
CA ASN A 328 22.15 -24.36 -14.95
C ASN A 328 22.13 -25.80 -14.39
N LEU A 329 20.95 -26.36 -14.15
CA LEU A 329 20.76 -27.76 -13.73
C LEU A 329 20.57 -28.71 -14.92
N GLY A 330 20.58 -28.21 -16.17
CA GLY A 330 20.33 -29.01 -17.38
C GLY A 330 18.85 -29.31 -17.63
N MET A 331 17.94 -28.67 -16.89
CA MET A 331 16.48 -28.82 -17.04
C MET A 331 15.98 -27.87 -18.15
N HIS A 332 16.33 -28.19 -19.39
CA HIS A 332 16.16 -27.25 -20.53
C HIS A 332 14.70 -26.93 -20.85
N LYS A 333 13.79 -27.90 -20.71
CA LYS A 333 12.36 -27.69 -20.92
C LYS A 333 11.78 -26.72 -19.90
N GLU A 334 12.05 -26.95 -18.61
CA GLU A 334 11.61 -26.06 -17.53
C GLU A 334 12.20 -24.66 -17.69
N ALA A 335 13.48 -24.54 -18.08
CA ALA A 335 14.10 -23.26 -18.35
C ALA A 335 13.40 -22.48 -19.46
N TYR A 336 13.01 -23.17 -20.54
CA TYR A 336 12.25 -22.58 -21.64
C TYR A 336 10.87 -22.11 -21.20
N GLU A 337 10.09 -22.99 -20.56
CA GLU A 337 8.71 -22.68 -20.14
C GLU A 337 8.67 -21.49 -19.17
N GLU A 338 9.52 -21.49 -18.15
CA GLU A 338 9.58 -20.42 -17.15
C GLU A 338 10.15 -19.12 -17.73
N GLY A 339 11.16 -19.21 -18.60
CA GLY A 339 11.73 -18.04 -19.26
C GLY A 339 10.71 -17.35 -20.17
N LYS A 340 9.87 -18.12 -20.85
CA LYS A 340 8.76 -17.59 -21.66
C LYS A 340 7.77 -16.81 -20.80
N ILE A 341 7.34 -17.37 -19.66
CA ILE A 341 6.42 -16.71 -18.72
C ILE A 341 7.03 -15.39 -18.21
N ALA A 342 8.31 -15.38 -17.83
CA ALA A 342 8.98 -14.15 -17.39
C ALA A 342 8.95 -13.06 -18.47
N CYS A 343 9.22 -13.41 -19.73
CA CYS A 343 9.13 -12.47 -20.86
C CYS A 343 7.69 -12.02 -21.18
N GLU A 344 6.68 -12.87 -20.97
CA GLU A 344 5.27 -12.49 -21.15
C GLU A 344 4.82 -11.48 -20.09
N ILE A 345 5.31 -11.62 -18.85
CA ILE A 345 5.01 -10.70 -17.75
C ILE A 345 5.72 -9.36 -17.93
N GLU A 346 6.99 -9.37 -18.34
CA GLU A 346 7.81 -8.16 -18.51
C GLU A 346 8.37 -8.07 -19.94
N PRO A 347 7.52 -7.73 -20.93
CA PRO A 347 7.86 -7.83 -22.36
C PRO A 347 8.84 -6.76 -22.85
N ASN A 348 9.20 -5.79 -22.01
CA ASN A 348 10.15 -4.73 -22.37
C ASN A 348 11.54 -4.95 -21.77
N ASP A 349 11.72 -5.95 -20.91
CA ASP A 349 13.03 -6.26 -20.31
C ASP A 349 13.93 -7.02 -21.31
N GLU A 350 14.95 -6.32 -21.83
CA GLU A 350 15.92 -6.88 -22.78
C GLU A 350 16.82 -7.96 -22.16
N ARG A 351 17.07 -7.93 -20.84
CA ARG A 351 17.83 -8.98 -20.16
C ARG A 351 17.04 -10.28 -20.13
N LEU A 352 15.74 -10.24 -19.82
CA LEU A 352 14.87 -11.42 -19.87
C LEU A 352 14.81 -12.02 -21.28
N LYS A 353 14.61 -11.19 -22.31
CA LYS A 353 14.60 -11.64 -23.71
C LYS A 353 15.92 -12.28 -24.11
N ASN A 354 17.04 -11.72 -23.70
CA ASN A 354 18.35 -12.25 -24.03
C ASN A 354 18.60 -13.58 -23.33
N ASN A 355 18.21 -13.73 -22.05
CA ASN A 355 18.24 -15.00 -21.34
C ASN A 355 17.38 -16.06 -22.05
N PHE A 356 16.14 -15.71 -22.43
CA PHE A 356 15.21 -16.62 -23.07
C PHE A 356 15.75 -17.23 -24.38
N LYS A 357 16.49 -16.47 -25.19
CA LYS A 357 17.15 -16.98 -26.41
C LYS A 357 18.11 -18.15 -26.11
N TYR A 358 18.82 -18.11 -24.97
CA TYR A 358 19.69 -19.21 -24.57
C TYR A 358 18.88 -20.45 -24.16
N TYR A 359 17.77 -20.24 -23.45
CA TYR A 359 16.90 -21.33 -23.00
C TYR A 359 16.21 -22.02 -24.18
N GLU A 360 15.66 -21.23 -25.11
CA GLU A 360 15.05 -21.73 -26.35
C GLU A 360 16.04 -22.54 -27.18
N LYS A 361 17.25 -22.03 -27.38
CA LYS A 361 18.29 -22.77 -28.12
C LYS A 361 18.63 -24.10 -27.46
N ALA A 362 18.80 -24.13 -26.15
CA ALA A 362 19.15 -25.36 -25.44
C ALA A 362 18.00 -26.37 -25.43
N TYR A 363 16.75 -25.90 -25.31
CA TYR A 363 15.56 -26.75 -25.39
C TYR A 363 15.43 -27.42 -26.76
N LEU A 364 15.54 -26.65 -27.86
CA LEU A 364 15.47 -27.21 -29.22
C LEU A 364 16.56 -28.24 -29.49
N GLN A 365 17.78 -27.99 -29.00
CA GLN A 365 18.89 -28.93 -29.14
C GLN A 365 18.68 -30.24 -28.35
N ALA A 366 17.99 -30.18 -27.21
CA ALA A 366 17.66 -31.37 -26.42
C ALA A 366 16.57 -32.21 -27.12
N GLU A 367 15.52 -31.57 -27.64
CA GLU A 367 14.45 -32.25 -28.38
C GLU A 367 14.97 -32.96 -29.64
N GLU A 368 15.87 -32.31 -30.40
CA GLU A 368 16.50 -32.93 -31.58
C GLU A 368 17.33 -34.18 -31.23
N GLN A 369 17.98 -34.21 -30.05
CA GLN A 369 18.76 -35.37 -29.60
C GLN A 369 17.84 -36.52 -29.17
N ASP A 370 16.75 -36.20 -28.49
CA ASP A 370 15.77 -37.20 -28.07
C ASP A 370 15.09 -37.85 -29.30
N GLU A 371 14.75 -37.07 -30.35
CA GLU A 371 14.19 -37.60 -31.60
C GLU A 371 15.16 -38.51 -32.39
N ILE A 372 16.47 -38.25 -32.33
CA ILE A 372 17.50 -39.07 -33.02
C ILE A 372 17.81 -40.36 -32.24
N SER A 373 17.48 -40.40 -30.95
CA SER A 373 17.78 -41.53 -30.05
C SER A 373 16.66 -42.58 -29.92
N ILE A 374 15.51 -42.31 -30.55
CA ILE A 374 14.35 -43.22 -30.72
C ILE A 374 14.49 -43.94 -32.07
#